data_AF-D9QQ43-F1
#
_entry.id   AF-D9QQ43-F1
#
_cell.length_a   1.000
_cell.length_b   1.000
_cell.length_c   1.000
_cell.angle_alpha   90.00
_cell.angle_beta   90.00
_cell.angle_gamma   90.00
#
_symmetry.space_group_name_H-M   'P 1'
#
loop_
_entity.id
_entity.type
_entity.pdbx_description
1 polymer ?
#
loop_
_entity_poly.entity_id
_entity_poly.type
_entity_poly.pdbx_seq_one_letter_code
_entity_poly.pdbx_strand_id
1 'polypeptide(L)'
;MEFKDKLIQRLKEDPDVFNEIRSEIIASDFNREKKEKIGFIDKPEESNFLEERSDEKLIEAIAANLEYFIEYSKENEERWV
;
A
#
# COMPACT_ATOMS: atom_id res chain seq x y z
N MET A 1 2.95 -18.62 -8.11
CA MET A 1 3.94 -18.05 -7.16
C MET A 1 4.79 -16.95 -7.79
N GLU A 2 5.23 -17.04 -9.07
CA GLU A 2 6.02 -15.95 -9.69
C GLU A 2 5.37 -14.55 -9.73
N PHE A 3 4.04 -14.46 -9.93
CA PHE A 3 3.40 -13.16 -10.09
C PHE A 3 3.46 -12.31 -8.82
N LYS A 4 3.22 -12.94 -7.66
CA LYS A 4 3.29 -12.27 -6.36
C LYS A 4 4.68 -11.69 -6.11
N ASP A 5 5.72 -12.49 -6.35
CA ASP A 5 7.10 -12.05 -6.13
C ASP A 5 7.46 -10.88 -7.06
N LYS A 6 7.06 -10.94 -8.34
CA LYS A 6 7.22 -9.84 -9.31
C LYS A 6 6.47 -8.57 -8.89
N LEU A 7 5.24 -8.72 -8.40
CA LEU A 7 4.44 -7.61 -7.91
C LEU A 7 5.11 -6.95 -6.70
N ILE A 8 5.55 -7.74 -5.71
CA ILE A 8 6.23 -7.23 -4.52
C ILE A 8 7.54 -6.53 -4.90
N GLN A 9 8.33 -7.09 -5.82
CA GLN A 9 9.52 -6.44 -6.35
C GLN A 9 9.19 -5.07 -6.95
N ARG A 10 8.15 -4.99 -7.77
CA ARG A 10 7.72 -3.72 -8.39
C ARG A 10 7.24 -2.70 -7.36
N LEU A 11 6.53 -3.12 -6.32
CA LEU A 11 6.12 -2.23 -5.23
C LEU A 11 7.32 -1.70 -4.44
N LYS A 12 8.36 -2.51 -4.26
CA LYS A 12 9.59 -2.12 -3.54
C LYS A 12 10.49 -1.15 -4.32
N GLU A 13 10.30 -1.00 -5.63
CA GLU A 13 11.05 -0.03 -6.44
C GLU A 13 10.68 1.42 -6.12
N ASP A 14 9.52 1.65 -5.50
CA ASP A 14 9.05 2.96 -5.07
C ASP A 14 8.73 2.94 -3.56
N PRO A 15 9.57 3.59 -2.72
CA PRO A 15 9.34 3.64 -1.29
C PRO A 15 7.97 4.21 -0.91
N ASP A 16 7.45 5.20 -1.62
CA ASP A 16 6.17 5.81 -1.27
C ASP A 16 5.04 4.80 -1.49
N VAL A 17 4.98 4.18 -2.67
CA VAL A 17 3.99 3.15 -2.98
C VAL A 17 4.09 1.96 -2.02
N PHE A 18 5.31 1.49 -1.72
CA PHE A 18 5.51 0.42 -0.75
C PHE A 18 4.95 0.79 0.64
N ASN A 19 5.24 1.99 1.12
CA ASN A 19 4.80 2.47 2.42
C ASN A 19 3.28 2.68 2.47
N GLU A 20 2.66 3.14 1.39
CA GLU A 20 1.21 3.25 1.26
C GLU A 20 0.52 1.89 1.34
N ILE A 21 0.95 0.90 0.56
CA ILE A 21 0.40 -0.46 0.62
C ILE A 21 0.63 -1.08 2.00
N ARG A 22 1.82 -0.89 2.61
CA ARG A 22 2.08 -1.35 3.99
C ARG A 22 1.12 -0.69 4.97
N SER A 23 0.87 0.60 4.83
CA SER A 23 -0.03 1.35 5.69
C SER A 23 -1.45 0.80 5.62
N GLU A 24 -1.96 0.49 4.43
CA GLU A 24 -3.29 -0.10 4.26
C GLU A 24 -3.41 -1.46 4.97
N ILE A 25 -2.40 -2.33 4.84
CA ILE A 25 -2.38 -3.65 5.50
C ILE A 25 -2.36 -3.51 7.03
N ILE A 26 -1.57 -2.57 7.56
CA ILE A 26 -1.54 -2.32 9.00
C ILE A 26 -2.87 -1.72 9.45
N ALA A 27 -3.45 -0.79 8.70
CA ALA A 27 -4.72 -0.15 9.00
C ALA A 27 -5.92 -1.11 8.90
N SER A 28 -5.83 -2.19 8.10
CA SER A 28 -6.83 -3.27 8.09
C SER A 28 -6.69 -4.21 9.29
N ASP A 29 -5.47 -4.40 9.79
CA ASP A 29 -5.17 -5.33 10.90
C ASP A 29 -5.45 -4.72 12.27
N PHE A 30 -5.35 -3.40 12.39
CA PHE A 30 -5.74 -2.66 13.58
C PHE A 30 -7.12 -2.04 13.38
N ASN A 31 -7.95 -2.04 14.42
CA ASN A 31 -9.14 -1.20 14.44
C ASN A 31 -8.69 0.24 14.09
N ARG A 32 -9.21 0.80 12.98
CA ARG A 32 -8.86 2.10 12.36
C ARG A 32 -8.71 3.29 13.33
N GLU A 33 -9.16 3.14 14.57
CA GLU A 33 -9.11 4.12 15.65
C GLU A 33 -7.74 4.29 16.31
N LYS A 34 -6.83 3.31 16.23
CA LYS A 34 -5.45 3.47 16.70
C LYS A 34 -4.55 3.90 15.56
N LYS A 35 -4.44 5.23 15.37
CA LYS A 35 -3.37 5.86 14.58
C LYS A 35 -2.02 5.68 15.29
N GLU A 36 -1.53 4.44 15.39
CA GLU A 36 -0.11 4.26 15.63
C GLU A 36 0.65 4.86 14.45
N LYS A 37 1.69 5.65 14.75
CA LYS A 37 2.55 6.21 13.71
C LYS A 37 3.28 5.05 13.06
N ILE A 38 2.78 4.62 11.91
CA ILE A 38 3.48 3.67 11.04
C ILE A 38 4.73 4.41 10.55
N GLY A 39 5.90 4.03 11.08
CA GLY A 39 7.17 4.64 10.69
C GLY A 39 7.48 4.33 9.23
N PHE A 40 8.00 5.29 8.48
CA PHE A 40 8.37 5.13 7.08
C PHE A 40 9.59 4.21 6.93
N ILE A 41 9.61 3.38 5.89
CA ILE A 41 10.74 2.53 5.52
C ILE A 41 11.39 3.12 4.27
N ASP A 42 12.59 3.68 4.43
CA ASP A 42 13.35 4.31 3.34
C ASP A 42 13.92 3.29 2.33
N LYS A 43 14.08 2.04 2.75
CA LYS A 43 14.65 0.94 1.95
C LYS A 43 13.71 -0.27 1.91
N PRO A 44 12.68 -0.26 1.05
CA PRO A 44 11.72 -1.35 0.92
C PRO A 44 12.36 -2.71 0.62
N GLU A 45 13.47 -2.73 -0.11
CA GLU A 45 14.19 -3.93 -0.51
C GLU A 45 14.72 -4.75 0.68
N GLU A 46 15.00 -4.09 1.81
CA GLU A 46 15.50 -4.73 3.04
C GLU A 46 14.36 -5.33 3.90
N SER A 47 13.09 -5.05 3.57
CA SER A 47 11.93 -5.47 4.36
C SER A 47 11.20 -6.67 3.76
N ASN A 48 10.93 -7.73 4.52
CA ASN A 48 10.11 -8.87 4.09
C ASN A 48 8.61 -8.72 4.38
N PHE A 49 8.16 -7.52 4.78
CA PHE A 49 6.81 -7.32 5.30
C PHE A 49 5.70 -7.78 4.34
N LEU A 50 5.81 -7.51 3.03
CA LEU A 50 4.78 -7.85 2.05
C LEU A 50 4.80 -9.34 1.69
N GLU A 51 5.98 -9.95 1.66
CA GLU A 51 6.18 -11.37 1.40
C GLU A 51 5.52 -12.25 2.46
N GLU A 52 5.47 -11.79 3.71
CA GLU A 52 4.85 -12.46 4.84
C GLU A 52 3.31 -12.37 4.83
N ARG A 53 2.70 -11.59 3.93
CA ARG A 53 1.24 -11.41 3.86
C ARG A 53 0.59 -12.42 2.93
N SER A 54 -0.66 -12.77 3.24
CA SER A 54 -1.46 -13.59 2.35
C SER A 54 -1.78 -12.83 1.06
N ASP A 55 -2.13 -13.58 0.02
CA ASP A 55 -2.45 -13.01 -1.29
C ASP A 55 -3.68 -12.11 -1.19
N GLU A 56 -4.67 -12.51 -0.38
CA GLU A 56 -5.90 -11.75 -0.13
C GLU A 56 -5.59 -10.38 0.48
N LYS A 57 -4.74 -10.33 1.51
CA LYS A 57 -4.38 -9.05 2.16
C LYS A 57 -3.64 -8.10 1.23
N LEU A 58 -2.77 -8.64 0.38
CA LEU A 58 -2.07 -7.83 -0.63
C LEU A 58 -3.05 -7.27 -1.66
N ILE A 59 -3.98 -8.10 -2.14
CA ILE A 59 -5.00 -7.67 -3.11
C ILE A 59 -5.90 -6.59 -2.50
N GLU A 60 -6.38 -6.77 -1.27
CA GLU A 60 -7.23 -5.82 -0.58
C GLU A 60 -6.55 -4.47 -0.39
N ALA A 61 -5.30 -4.46 0.08
CA ALA A 61 -4.54 -3.23 0.26
C ALA A 61 -4.24 -2.48 -1.04
N ILE A 62 -3.88 -3.21 -2.10
CA ILE A 62 -3.66 -2.63 -3.42
C ILE A 62 -4.96 -2.05 -3.99
N ALA A 63 -6.08 -2.75 -3.84
CA ALA A 63 -7.38 -2.26 -4.28
C ALA A 63 -7.78 -0.98 -3.54
N ALA A 64 -7.64 -0.96 -2.21
CA ALA A 64 -7.96 0.20 -1.39
C ALA A 64 -7.10 1.43 -1.74
N ASN A 65 -5.80 1.24 -1.93
CA ASN A 65 -4.90 2.32 -2.33
C ASN A 65 -5.23 2.86 -3.75
N LEU A 66 -5.56 1.98 -4.70
CA LEU A 66 -5.99 2.39 -6.03
C LEU A 66 -7.32 3.14 -6.03
N GLU A 67 -8.29 2.70 -5.22
CA GLU A 67 -9.57 3.39 -5.05
C GLU A 67 -9.33 4.83 -4.54
N TYR A 68 -8.51 4.98 -3.50
CA TYR A 68 -8.12 6.29 -2.97
C TYR A 68 -7.45 7.17 -4.03
N PHE A 69 -6.51 6.64 -4.81
CA PHE A 69 -5.84 7.40 -5.89
C PHE A 69 -6.82 7.88 -6.96
N ILE A 70 -7.77 7.02 -7.36
CA ILE A 70 -8.79 7.36 -8.37
C ILE A 70 -9.74 8.43 -7.84
N GLU A 71 -10.20 8.32 -6.59
CA GLU A 71 -11.06 9.33 -5.96
C GLU A 71 -10.35 10.68 -5.85
N TYR A 72 -9.11 10.69 -5.35
CA TYR A 72 -8.29 11.89 -5.26
C TYR A 72 -8.07 12.54 -6.63
N SER A 73 -7.83 11.74 -7.67
CA SER A 73 -7.64 12.25 -9.04
C SER A 73 -8.90 12.94 -9.58
N LYS A 74 -10.08 12.37 -9.33
CA LYS A 74 -11.37 12.96 -9.72
C LYS A 74 -11.61 14.29 -8.99
N GLU A 75 -11.38 14.33 -7.68
CA GLU A 75 -11.54 15.56 -6.89
C GLU A 75 -10.62 16.69 -7.37
N ASN A 76 -9.42 16.34 -7.87
CA ASN A 76 -8.50 17.33 -8.44
C ASN A 76 -8.90 17.77 -9.85
N GLU A 77 -9.35 16.87 -10.73
CA GLU A 77 -9.89 17.28 -12.03
C GLU A 77 -11.07 18.24 -11.88
N GLU A 78 -11.99 17.99 -10.94
CA GLU A 78 -13.15 18.85 -10.67
C GLU A 78 -12.78 20.22 -10.07
N ARG A 79 -11.62 20.36 -9.43
CA ARG A 79 -11.15 21.63 -8.83
C ARG A 79 -10.55 22.61 -9.84
N TRP A 80 -10.17 22.16 -11.02
CA TRP A 80 -9.53 22.98 -12.05
C TRP A 80 -10.41 23.21 -13.30
N VAL A 81 -11.71 22.87 -13.22
CA VAL A 81 -12.74 23.11 -14.25
C VAL A 81 -13.67 24.25 -13.84
#